data_AF-A0A258D9G0-F1
#
_entry.id   AF-A0A258D9G0-F1
#
_cell.length_a   1.000
_cell.length_b   1.000
_cell.length_c   1.000
_cell.angle_alpha   90.00
_cell.angle_beta   90.00
_cell.angle_gamma   90.00
#
_symmetry.space_group_name_H-M   'P 1'
#
loop_
_entity.id
_entity.type
_entity.pdbx_description
1 polymer ?
#
loop_
_entity_poly.entity_id
_entity_poly.type
_entity_poly.pdbx_seq_one_letter_code
_entity_poly.pdbx_strand_id
1 'polypeptide(L)' 'MSLDDARAKMEAWRRDDNEVRRHSAIGKKPPIALTNVSPASPPE' A
#
# COMPACT_ATOMS: atom_id res chain seq x y z
N MET A 1 6.52 22.30 9.61
CA MET A 1 6.45 21.05 8.81
C MET A 1 7.06 21.36 7.44
N SER A 2 8.06 20.59 7.02
CA SER A 2 8.70 20.75 5.70
C SER A 2 8.04 19.81 4.68
N LEU A 3 8.21 20.06 3.38
CA LEU A 3 7.69 19.17 2.32
C LEU A 3 8.25 17.75 2.44
N ASP A 4 9.48 17.60 2.93
CA ASP A 4 10.09 16.29 3.16
C ASP A 4 9.40 15.51 4.31
N ASP A 5 9.03 16.21 5.38
CA ASP A 5 8.23 15.65 6.49
C ASP A 5 6.82 15.24 6.02
N ALA A 6 6.19 16.04 5.16
CA ALA A 6 4.90 15.71 4.56
C ALA A 6 4.99 14.46 3.67
N ARG A 7 6.06 14.34 2.86
CA ARG A 7 6.32 13.17 2.02
C ARG A 7 6.55 11.91 2.85
N ALA A 8 7.36 12.00 3.90
CA ALA A 8 7.63 10.88 4.80
C ALA A 8 6.34 10.38 5.47
N LYS A 9 5.48 11.29 5.92
CA LYS A 9 4.18 10.95 6.53
C LYS A 9 3.20 10.32 5.54
N MET A 10 3.14 10.83 4.31
CA MET A 10 2.32 10.27 3.24
C MET A 10 2.73 8.83 2.90
N GLU A 11 4.04 8.58 2.76
CA GLU A 11 4.55 7.23 2.47
C GLU A 11 4.30 6.28 3.65
N ALA A 12 4.53 6.74 4.89
CA ALA A 12 4.24 5.96 6.09
C ALA A 12 2.75 5.58 6.18
N TRP A 13 1.85 6.53 5.88
CA TRP A 13 0.40 6.27 5.85
C TRP A 13 0.01 5.28 4.74
N ARG A 14 0.57 5.44 3.53
CA ARG A 14 0.34 4.51 2.41
C ARG A 14 0.76 3.09 2.75
N ARG A 15 1.91 2.92 3.42
CA ARG A 15 2.42 1.60 3.85
C ARG A 15 1.51 0.99 4.91
N ASP A 16 1.15 1.74 5.95
CA ASP A 16 0.25 1.25 7.01
C ASP A 16 -1.11 0.80 6.47
N ASP A 17 -1.74 1.64 5.63
CA ASP A 17 -3.08 1.35 5.09
C ASP A 17 -3.08 0.14 4.14
N ASN A 18 -2.06 0.02 3.29
CA ASN A 18 -2.02 -1.04 2.28
C ASN A 18 -1.43 -2.37 2.79
N GLU A 19 -0.50 -2.34 3.74
CA GLU A 19 0.28 -3.52 4.14
C GLU A 19 -0.10 -4.04 5.53
N VAL A 20 -0.57 -3.17 6.44
CA VAL A 20 -0.81 -3.52 7.85
C VAL A 20 -2.29 -3.57 8.16
N ARG A 21 -3.07 -2.60 7.66
CA ARG A 21 -4.47 -2.43 8.04
C ARG A 21 -5.35 -3.51 7.43
N ARG A 22 -5.71 -4.47 8.28
CA ARG A 22 -6.69 -5.52 7.96
C ARG A 22 -8.09 -4.91 7.84
N HIS A 23 -8.60 -4.80 6.62
CA HIS A 23 -9.97 -4.35 6.38
C HIS A 23 -10.96 -5.49 6.63
N SER A 24 -11.89 -5.31 7.58
CA SER A 24 -12.94 -6.33 7.86
C SER A 24 -13.88 -6.53 6.66
N ALA A 25 -14.06 -5.49 5.82
CA ALA A 25 -14.79 -5.57 4.56
C ALA A 25 -14.14 -6.53 3.54
N ILE A 26 -12.86 -6.86 3.72
CA ILE A 26 -12.12 -7.76 2.83
C ILE A 26 -11.52 -8.94 3.61
N GLY A 27 -12.29 -9.45 4.57
CA GLY A 27 -11.94 -10.68 5.29
C GLY A 27 -10.74 -10.54 6.23
N LYS A 28 -10.47 -9.35 6.76
CA LYS A 28 -9.34 -9.05 7.65
C LYS A 28 -7.98 -9.32 7.00
N LYS A 29 -7.84 -9.14 5.69
CA LYS A 29 -6.56 -9.16 4.99
C LYS A 29 -6.13 -7.73 4.65
N PRO A 30 -4.84 -7.41 4.66
CA PRO A 30 -4.37 -6.12 4.16
C PRO A 30 -4.60 -6.04 2.64
N PRO A 31 -4.91 -4.85 2.09
CA PRO A 31 -5.22 -4.68 0.67
C PRO A 31 -4.17 -5.28 -0.29
N ILE A 32 -2.87 -5.19 0.05
CA ILE A 32 -1.80 -5.74 -0.79
C ILE A 32 -1.88 -7.26 -0.94
N ALA A 33 -2.42 -7.98 0.06
CA ALA A 33 -2.59 -9.43 0.00
C ALA A 33 -3.68 -9.89 -0.99
N LEU A 34 -4.42 -8.94 -1.57
CA LEU A 34 -5.44 -9.19 -2.59
C LEU A 34 -4.94 -8.88 -4.00
N THR A 35 -3.83 -8.16 -4.11
CA THR A 35 -3.28 -7.77 -5.40
C THR A 35 -2.37 -8.90 -5.86
N ASN A 36 -2.79 -9.66 -6.87
CA ASN A 36 -1.86 -10.51 -7.63
C ASN A 36 -0.95 -9.58 -8.42
N VAL A 37 0.15 -9.16 -7.80
CA VAL A 37 1.22 -8.41 -8.48
C VAL A 37 1.95 -9.38 -9.40
N SER A 38 1.29 -9.80 -10.48
CA SER A 38 2.01 -10.37 -11.61
C SER A 38 2.91 -9.25 -12.12
N PRO A 39 4.24 -9.42 -12.18
CA PRO A 39 5.08 -8.45 -12.87
C PRO A 39 4.54 -8.38 -14.29
N ALA A 40 4.01 -7.22 -14.68
CA ALA A 40 3.58 -7.02 -16.04
C ALA A 40 4.80 -7.29 -16.94
N SER A 41 4.68 -8.26 -17.83
CA SER A 41 5.75 -8.56 -18.78
C SER A 41 6.11 -7.26 -19.51
N PRO A 42 7.40 -6.89 -19.58
CA PRO A 42 7.80 -5.70 -20.32
C PRO A 42 7.35 -5.84 -21.78
N PRO A 43 6.90 -4.75 -22.41
CA PRO A 43 6.49 -4.78 -23.82
C PRO A 43 7.68 -5.17 -24.71
N GLU A 44 7.42 -6.01 -25.71
CA GLU A 44 8.38 -6.41 -26.76
C GLU A 44 8.69 -5.26 -27.73
#